data_AF-A0A510PNK4-F1
#
_entry.id   AF-A0A510PNK4-F1
#
_cell.length_a   1.000
_cell.length_b   1.000
_cell.length_c   1.000
_cell.angle_alpha   90.00
_cell.angle_beta   90.00
_cell.angle_gamma   90.00
#
_symmetry.space_group_name_H-M   'P 1'
#
loop_
_entity.id
_entity.type
_entity.pdbx_description
1 polymer ?
#
loop_
_entity_poly.entity_id
_entity_poly.type
_entity_poly.pdbx_seq_one_letter_code
_entity_poly.pdbx_strand_id
1 'polypeptide(L)'
;MSYEKQLTVSVSDVNESPTDVTLSNNTVAENSPLNTLIGNFNTTDPDTGNTFTYSLVTGIGSTDNSLFTIDGNQLKVNGLLDYETKNNYSIRVKTTDQGGLSYEKQL
;
A
#
# COMPACT_ATOMS: atom_id res chain seq x y z
N MET A 1 -28.00 -19.20 -51.45
CA MET A 1 -28.42 -18.46 -50.24
C MET A 1 -27.43 -18.81 -49.14
N SER A 2 -26.66 -17.84 -48.64
CA SER A 2 -25.88 -18.01 -47.42
C SER A 2 -26.57 -17.25 -46.28
N TYR A 3 -26.31 -17.71 -45.06
CA TYR A 3 -26.79 -17.11 -43.83
C TYR A 3 -25.59 -16.85 -42.92
N GLU A 4 -25.54 -15.65 -42.35
CA GLU A 4 -24.53 -15.26 -41.37
C GLU A 4 -25.22 -14.86 -40.07
N LYS A 5 -24.58 -15.16 -38.95
CA LYS A 5 -25.01 -14.75 -37.61
C LYS A 5 -23.80 -14.30 -36.82
N GLN A 6 -23.96 -13.21 -36.09
CA GLN A 6 -22.94 -12.73 -35.16
C GLN A 6 -22.85 -13.68 -33.95
N LEU A 7 -21.65 -14.19 -33.70
CA LEU A 7 -21.28 -14.83 -32.44
C LEU A 7 -20.62 -13.78 -31.55
N THR A 8 -21.16 -13.59 -30.35
CA THR A 8 -20.50 -12.80 -29.31
C THR A 8 -19.86 -13.76 -28.33
N VAL A 9 -18.55 -13.63 -28.14
CA VAL A 9 -17.81 -14.30 -27.06
C VAL A 9 -17.56 -13.25 -25.99
N SER A 10 -18.07 -13.48 -24.78
CA SER A 10 -17.83 -12.62 -23.62
C SER A 10 -16.71 -13.21 -22.77
N VAL A 11 -15.80 -12.36 -22.30
CA VAL A 11 -14.75 -12.72 -21.35
C VAL A 11 -15.20 -12.26 -19.97
N SER A 12 -15.12 -13.15 -18.97
CA SER A 12 -15.38 -12.82 -17.58
C SER A 12 -14.11 -12.31 -16.92
N ASP A 13 -14.29 -11.33 -16.04
CA ASP A 13 -13.24 -10.78 -15.19
C ASP A 13 -12.82 -11.77 -14.09
N VAL A 14 -11.56 -11.70 -13.65
CA VAL A 14 -11.01 -12.45 -12.51
C VAL A 14 -10.20 -11.50 -11.65
N ASN A 15 -10.16 -11.73 -10.33
CA ASN A 15 -9.41 -10.85 -9.45
C ASN A 15 -7.89 -10.98 -9.70
N GLU A 16 -7.22 -9.87 -9.97
CA GLU A 16 -5.78 -9.73 -10.08
C GLU A 16 -5.15 -9.21 -8.79
N SER A 17 -3.84 -9.41 -8.63
CA SER A 17 -3.15 -8.86 -7.45
C SER A 17 -2.88 -7.37 -7.62
N PRO A 18 -2.82 -6.61 -6.51
CA PRO A 18 -2.27 -5.27 -6.53
C PRO A 18 -0.88 -5.23 -7.17
N THR A 19 -0.57 -4.13 -7.85
CA THR A 19 0.69 -3.96 -8.61
C THR A 19 1.61 -2.90 -8.01
N ASP A 20 1.08 -1.99 -7.20
CA ASP A 20 1.90 -1.01 -6.48
C ASP A 20 1.23 -0.51 -5.20
N VAL A 21 2.06 0.00 -4.28
CA VAL A 21 1.64 0.81 -3.14
C VAL A 21 2.51 2.05 -3.05
N THR A 22 1.87 3.20 -2.84
CA THR A 22 2.50 4.52 -2.75
C THR A 22 2.01 5.24 -1.50
N LEU A 23 2.74 6.26 -1.07
CA LEU A 23 2.42 7.08 0.08
C LEU A 23 2.34 8.55 -0.35
N SER A 24 1.28 9.25 0.04
CA SER A 24 1.02 10.63 -0.40
C SER A 24 2.06 11.66 0.06
N ASN A 25 2.73 11.40 1.17
CA ASN A 25 3.83 12.20 1.71
C ASN A 25 4.76 11.29 2.52
N ASN A 26 6.06 11.49 2.40
CA ASN A 26 7.10 10.66 3.03
C ASN A 26 8.05 11.48 3.90
N THR A 27 7.60 12.64 4.36
CA THR A 27 8.36 13.54 5.24
C THR A 27 7.60 13.83 6.51
N VAL A 28 8.31 13.95 7.63
CA VAL A 28 7.77 14.33 8.93
C VAL A 28 8.86 15.04 9.71
N ALA A 29 8.50 16.02 10.53
CA ALA A 29 9.47 16.69 11.40
C ALA A 29 9.98 15.73 12.47
N GLU A 30 11.27 15.82 12.80
CA GLU A 30 11.81 15.22 14.02
C GLU A 30 10.99 15.65 15.25
N ASN A 31 11.05 14.86 16.32
CA ASN A 31 10.32 15.12 17.57
C ASN A 31 8.79 15.26 17.42
N SER A 32 8.22 14.87 16.28
CA SER A 32 6.77 14.85 16.07
C SER A 32 6.09 13.95 17.12
N PRO A 33 4.95 14.37 17.70
CA PRO A 33 4.21 13.55 18.64
C PRO A 33 3.81 12.19 18.04
N LEU A 34 3.64 11.19 18.89
CA LEU A 34 3.05 9.91 18.49
C LEU A 34 1.68 10.15 17.82
N ASN A 35 1.35 9.32 16.85
CA ASN A 35 0.17 9.41 15.98
C ASN A 35 0.14 10.59 15.00
N THR A 36 1.23 11.36 14.86
CA THR A 36 1.36 12.36 13.79
C THR A 36 1.22 11.68 12.43
N LEU A 37 0.32 12.19 11.59
CA LEU A 37 0.09 11.70 10.23
C LEU A 37 1.30 12.03 9.35
N ILE A 38 1.86 11.01 8.70
CA ILE A 38 2.94 11.16 7.72
C ILE A 38 2.34 11.25 6.31
N GLY A 39 1.47 10.31 5.96
CA GLY A 39 0.83 10.25 4.65
C GLY A 39 -0.24 9.18 4.57
N ASN A 40 -0.94 9.15 3.44
CA ASN A 40 -1.97 8.16 3.15
C ASN A 40 -1.47 7.20 2.07
N PHE A 41 -1.69 5.91 2.27
CA PHE A 41 -1.41 4.89 1.29
C PHE A 41 -2.43 4.93 0.16
N ASN A 42 -1.93 4.66 -1.04
CA ASN A 42 -2.72 4.40 -2.24
C ASN A 42 -2.18 3.16 -2.96
N THR A 43 -3.09 2.31 -3.43
CA THR A 43 -2.76 1.09 -4.16
C THR A 43 -3.15 1.20 -5.62
N THR A 44 -2.29 0.68 -6.50
CA THR A 44 -2.58 0.48 -7.92
C THR A 44 -2.96 -0.97 -8.12
N ASP A 45 -4.10 -1.19 -8.76
CA ASP A 45 -4.68 -2.51 -8.99
C ASP A 45 -5.36 -2.54 -10.37
N PRO A 46 -5.23 -3.62 -11.17
CA PRO A 46 -5.95 -3.77 -12.42
C PRO A 46 -7.49 -3.75 -12.25
N ASP A 47 -7.99 -4.25 -11.12
CA ASP A 47 -9.41 -4.35 -10.82
C ASP A 47 -9.97 -3.03 -10.29
N THR A 48 -11.01 -2.52 -10.94
CA THR A 48 -11.63 -1.25 -10.54
C THR A 48 -12.62 -1.44 -9.39
N GLY A 49 -12.65 -0.48 -8.46
CA GLY A 49 -13.62 -0.46 -7.36
C GLY A 49 -13.24 -1.32 -6.16
N ASN A 50 -12.04 -1.92 -6.16
CA ASN A 50 -11.50 -2.63 -5.02
C ASN A 50 -11.27 -1.70 -3.81
N THR A 51 -11.39 -2.30 -2.62
CA THR A 51 -10.96 -1.68 -1.36
C THR A 51 -9.66 -2.34 -0.90
N PHE A 52 -8.83 -1.57 -0.19
CA PHE A 52 -7.49 -2.02 0.18
C PHE A 52 -7.25 -1.89 1.68
N THR A 53 -6.55 -2.89 2.22
CA THR A 53 -6.05 -2.88 3.59
C THR A 53 -4.52 -2.84 3.59
N TYR A 54 -3.95 -2.22 4.62
CA TYR A 54 -2.51 -1.96 4.70
C TYR A 54 -1.95 -2.51 6.02
N SER A 55 -0.77 -3.11 5.96
CA SER A 55 -0.06 -3.61 7.15
C SER A 55 1.44 -3.50 7.00
N LEU A 56 2.14 -3.34 8.12
CA LEU A 56 3.59 -3.46 8.19
C LEU A 56 3.98 -4.93 8.27
N VAL A 57 4.90 -5.38 7.42
CA VAL A 57 5.34 -6.79 7.34
C VAL A 57 6.86 -6.91 7.46
N THR A 58 7.35 -8.07 7.89
CA THR A 58 8.78 -8.35 8.02
C THR A 58 9.43 -8.60 6.65
N GLY A 59 10.71 -8.27 6.50
CA GLY A 59 11.49 -8.62 5.31
C GLY A 59 12.59 -7.59 5.02
N ILE A 60 13.18 -7.65 3.82
CA ILE A 60 14.10 -6.61 3.36
C ILE A 60 13.35 -5.27 3.35
N GLY A 61 13.92 -4.25 4.01
CA GLY A 61 13.33 -2.93 4.15
C GLY A 61 12.43 -2.75 5.39
N SER A 62 12.27 -3.76 6.26
CA SER A 62 11.38 -3.65 7.43
C SER A 62 12.07 -3.16 8.71
N THR A 63 13.30 -2.65 8.61
CA THR A 63 14.16 -2.34 9.78
C THR A 63 13.50 -1.35 10.73
N ASP A 64 12.77 -0.36 10.21
CA ASP A 64 12.22 0.73 11.02
C ASP A 64 10.71 0.59 11.28
N ASN A 65 10.09 -0.53 10.89
CA ASN A 65 8.64 -0.74 11.04
C ASN A 65 8.12 -0.40 12.45
N SER A 66 8.88 -0.70 13.50
CA SER A 66 8.48 -0.45 14.90
C SER A 66 8.28 1.04 15.23
N LEU A 67 8.89 1.95 14.48
CA LEU A 67 8.78 3.40 14.66
C LEU A 67 7.52 3.99 14.01
N PHE A 68 6.73 3.17 13.32
CA PHE A 68 5.53 3.60 12.61
C PHE A 68 4.34 2.70 12.93
N THR A 69 3.14 3.23 12.70
CA THR A 69 1.89 2.48 12.80
C THR A 69 0.98 2.82 11.63
N ILE A 70 0.06 1.91 11.32
CA ILE A 70 -0.94 2.07 10.26
C ILE A 70 -2.32 2.08 10.89
N ASP A 71 -3.10 3.12 10.56
CA ASP A 71 -4.51 3.27 10.96
C ASP A 71 -5.36 3.50 9.71
N GLY A 72 -6.11 2.48 9.29
CA GLY A 72 -6.76 2.47 7.98
C GLY A 72 -5.72 2.52 6.85
N ASN A 73 -5.75 3.58 6.06
CA ASN A 73 -4.73 3.86 5.04
C ASN A 73 -3.69 4.91 5.48
N GLN A 74 -3.65 5.30 6.75
CA GLN A 74 -2.74 6.34 7.23
C GLN A 74 -1.48 5.74 7.83
N LEU A 75 -0.30 6.20 7.37
CA LEU A 75 0.96 5.98 8.07
C LEU A 75 1.15 7.07 9.14
N LYS A 76 1.44 6.65 10.37
CA LYS A 76 1.64 7.56 11.51
C LYS A 76 2.92 7.26 12.28
N VAL A 77 3.44 8.28 12.97
CA VAL A 77 4.57 8.16 13.89
C VAL A 77 4.20 7.30 15.09
N ASN A 78 5.06 6.33 15.44
CA ASN A 78 4.91 5.45 16.60
C ASN A 78 6.19 5.35 17.46
N GLY A 79 7.22 6.15 17.16
CA GLY A 79 8.47 6.18 17.89
C GLY A 79 9.14 7.55 17.84
N LEU A 80 10.27 7.67 18.51
CA LEU A 80 11.08 8.89 18.48
C LEU A 80 11.88 8.95 17.17
N LEU A 81 11.77 10.09 16.49
CA LEU A 81 12.51 10.39 15.27
C LEU A 81 13.45 11.56 15.57
N ASP A 82 14.74 11.33 15.38
CA ASP A 82 15.82 12.27 15.67
C ASP A 82 16.69 12.43 14.43
N TYR A 83 16.73 13.65 13.87
CA TYR A 83 17.34 13.89 12.56
C TYR A 83 18.85 13.69 12.59
N GLU A 84 19.50 14.13 13.67
CA GLU A 84 20.94 14.00 13.92
C GLU A 84 21.37 12.54 14.01
N THR A 85 20.55 11.67 14.61
CA THR A 85 20.82 10.22 14.68
C THR A 85 20.54 9.53 13.36
N LYS A 86 19.38 9.81 12.73
CA LYS A 86 18.94 9.14 11.51
C LYS A 86 17.90 9.98 10.76
N ASN A 87 18.20 10.30 9.51
CA ASN A 87 17.38 11.16 8.66
C ASN A 87 16.62 10.43 7.54
N ASN A 88 16.74 9.11 7.44
CA ASN A 88 15.99 8.30 6.48
C ASN A 88 15.62 6.96 7.11
N TYR A 89 14.36 6.56 6.96
CA TYR A 89 13.79 5.37 7.59
C TYR A 89 13.17 4.49 6.51
N SER A 90 13.24 3.18 6.68
CA SER A 90 12.68 2.22 5.74
C SER A 90 11.61 1.36 6.40
N ILE A 91 10.46 1.27 5.74
CA ILE A 91 9.37 0.38 6.12
C ILE A 91 9.05 -0.59 5.01
N ARG A 92 8.47 -1.74 5.37
CA ARG A 92 7.92 -2.69 4.40
C ARG A 92 6.43 -2.82 4.60
N VAL A 93 5.68 -2.45 3.56
CA VAL A 93 4.22 -2.37 3.58
C VAL A 93 3.64 -3.44 2.67
N LYS A 94 2.60 -4.11 3.17
CA LYS A 94 1.73 -4.99 2.40
C LYS A 94 0.40 -4.28 2.16
N THR A 95 -0.05 -4.25 0.90
CA THR A 95 -1.43 -3.92 0.52
C THR A 95 -2.15 -5.19 0.11
N THR A 96 -3.41 -5.34 0.52
CA THR A 96 -4.27 -6.50 0.18
C THR A 96 -5.61 -5.98 -0.32
N ASP A 97 -6.05 -6.49 -1.47
CA ASP A 97 -7.37 -6.20 -2.05
C ASP A 97 -8.51 -6.90 -1.28
N GLN A 98 -9.75 -6.69 -1.72
CA GLN A 98 -10.93 -7.32 -1.13
C GLN A 98 -11.02 -8.83 -1.42
N GLY A 99 -10.40 -9.29 -2.51
CA GLY A 99 -10.31 -10.70 -2.91
C GLY A 99 -9.26 -11.52 -2.13
N GLY A 100 -8.39 -10.85 -1.36
CA GLY A 100 -7.32 -11.44 -0.57
C GLY A 100 -5.97 -11.55 -1.31
N LEU A 101 -5.85 -11.05 -2.54
CA LEU A 101 -4.54 -10.97 -3.21
C LEU A 101 -3.79 -9.74 -2.73
N SER A 102 -2.46 -9.79 -2.83
CA SER A 102 -1.63 -8.81 -2.13
C SER A 102 -0.31 -8.50 -2.82
N TYR A 103 0.22 -7.32 -2.50
CA TYR A 103 1.52 -6.84 -2.93
C TYR A 103 2.30 -6.26 -1.76
N GLU A 104 3.63 -6.42 -1.78
CA GLU A 104 4.53 -5.88 -0.76
C GLU A 104 5.60 -4.99 -1.38
N LYS A 105 5.93 -3.90 -0.70
CA LYS A 105 6.96 -2.96 -1.14
C LYS A 105 7.70 -2.35 0.03
N GLN A 106 9.00 -2.16 -0.16
CA GLN A 106 9.79 -1.28 0.70
C GLN A 106 9.50 0.18 0.32
N LEU A 107 9.14 0.99 1.30
CA LEU A 107 8.96 2.44 1.19
C LEU A 107 9.99 3.17 2.05
#